data_AF-A0A061SLV9-F1
#
_entry.id   AF-A0A061SLV9-F1
#
_cell.length_a   1.000
_cell.length_b   1.000
_cell.length_c   1.000
_cell.angle_alpha   90.00
_cell.angle_beta   90.00
_cell.angle_gamma   90.00
#
_symmetry.space_group_name_H-M   'P 1'
#
loop_
_entity.id
_entity.type
_entity.pdbx_description
1 polymer ?
#
loop_
_entity_poly.entity_id
_entity_poly.type
_entity_poly.pdbx_seq_one_letter_code
_entity_poly.pdbx_strand_id
1 'polypeptide(L)'
;LPFLPQDNQPGVSSAEEAVLGISNQLRDLLRCSDRQFWDAVSLNSSLLVCLDTFVRFRTKLFDVDVANKSAEEESQVILDLSRRVYMTFLRLVTPCNARGEGVSVAKQSEILASRRIFTIPRLMDIASLYCYENPELTRRLVRGAFSLVPSLKDEIAEAVVLLAGNLQEIESRCTEGLGALR
;
A
#
# COMPACT_ATOMS: atom_id res chain seq x y z
N LEU A 1 1.83 -5.12 14.26
CA LEU A 1 2.14 -3.74 14.68
C LEU A 1 1.83 -2.80 13.52
N PRO A 2 1.22 -1.63 13.75
CA PRO A 2 1.13 -0.59 12.71
C PRO A 2 2.53 -0.04 12.39
N PHE A 3 2.70 0.47 11.17
CA PHE A 3 3.83 1.32 10.81
C PHE A 3 3.47 2.78 11.12
N LEU A 4 4.38 3.55 11.71
CA LEU A 4 4.15 4.92 12.15
C LEU A 4 5.05 5.90 11.36
N PRO A 5 4.68 7.19 11.25
CA PRO A 5 5.50 8.17 10.53
C PRO A 5 6.97 8.26 11.01
N GLN A 6 7.18 8.12 12.33
CA GLN A 6 8.50 8.11 12.95
C GLN A 6 9.37 6.91 12.54
N ASP A 7 8.77 5.83 12.05
CA ASP A 7 9.48 4.63 11.59
C ASP A 7 10.22 4.88 10.26
N ASN A 8 9.97 6.03 9.60
CA ASN A 8 10.78 6.46 8.46
C ASN A 8 12.15 7.04 8.86
N GLN A 9 12.37 7.38 10.13
CA GLN A 9 13.59 8.07 10.57
C GLN A 9 14.70 7.06 10.93
N PRO A 10 15.85 7.08 10.24
CA PRO A 10 16.98 6.22 10.59
C PRO A 10 17.59 6.62 11.94
N GLY A 11 18.12 5.66 12.70
CA GLY A 11 18.84 5.91 13.96
C GLY A 11 17.97 6.02 15.22
N VAL A 12 16.64 5.96 15.10
CA VAL A 12 15.75 5.83 16.26
C VAL A 12 15.62 4.34 16.61
N SER A 13 16.38 3.88 17.61
CA SER A 13 16.48 2.46 18.01
C SER A 13 15.11 1.75 18.12
N SER A 14 14.13 2.37 18.77
CA SER A 14 12.78 1.77 18.92
C SER A 14 12.02 1.64 17.59
N ALA A 15 12.26 2.52 16.62
CA ALA A 15 11.64 2.44 15.29
C ALA A 15 12.30 1.33 14.47
N GLU A 16 13.64 1.20 14.55
CA GLU A 16 14.37 0.13 13.87
C GLU A 16 13.94 -1.26 14.36
N GLU A 17 13.77 -1.45 15.67
CA GLU A 17 13.26 -2.70 16.24
C GLU A 17 11.84 -3.03 15.76
N ALA A 18 10.95 -2.03 15.71
CA ALA A 18 9.59 -2.21 15.22
C ALA A 18 9.56 -2.60 13.74
N VAL A 19 10.33 -1.91 12.90
CA VAL A 19 10.43 -2.17 11.45
C VAL A 19 11.04 -3.55 11.20
N LEU A 20 12.10 -3.93 11.93
CA LEU A 20 12.68 -5.28 11.88
C LEU A 20 11.66 -6.36 12.29
N GLY A 21 10.91 -6.11 13.35
CA GLY A 21 9.85 -7.01 13.82
C GLY A 21 8.79 -7.25 12.74
N ILE A 22 8.28 -6.18 12.14
CA ILE A 22 7.31 -6.26 11.03
C ILE A 22 7.93 -6.98 9.82
N SER A 23 9.14 -6.61 9.42
CA SER A 23 9.83 -7.21 8.27
C SER A 23 10.03 -8.72 8.46
N ASN A 24 10.42 -9.17 9.65
CA ASN A 24 10.54 -10.59 9.98
C ASN A 24 9.19 -11.30 9.94
N GLN A 25 8.13 -10.71 10.49
CA GLN A 25 6.79 -11.29 10.45
C GLN A 25 6.27 -11.45 9.00
N LEU A 26 6.47 -10.44 8.15
CA LEU A 26 6.11 -10.52 6.74
C LEU A 26 6.98 -11.54 5.98
N ARG A 27 8.26 -11.68 6.32
CA ARG A 27 9.12 -12.74 5.76
C ARG A 27 8.54 -14.11 6.03
N ASP A 28 8.14 -14.36 7.26
CA ASP A 28 7.67 -15.67 7.69
C ASP A 28 6.29 -15.95 7.09
N LEU A 29 5.40 -14.95 7.04
CA LEU A 29 4.13 -15.00 6.33
C LEU A 29 4.30 -15.31 4.83
N LEU A 30 5.27 -14.69 4.15
CA LEU A 30 5.53 -14.94 2.74
C LEU A 30 6.08 -16.35 2.45
N ARG A 31 6.66 -17.01 3.47
CA ARG A 31 7.16 -18.39 3.37
C ARG A 31 6.09 -19.45 3.66
N CYS A 32 4.98 -19.06 4.28
CA CYS A 32 3.86 -19.95 4.57
C CYS A 32 3.27 -20.57 3.31
N SER A 33 2.64 -21.74 3.46
CA SER A 33 1.81 -22.33 2.41
C SER A 33 0.61 -21.43 2.07
N ASP A 34 -0.04 -21.66 0.92
CA ASP A 34 -1.17 -20.84 0.50
C ASP A 34 -2.31 -20.85 1.52
N ARG A 35 -2.65 -22.02 2.07
CA ARG A 35 -3.63 -22.14 3.15
C ARG A 35 -3.26 -21.28 4.36
N GLN A 36 -2.05 -21.43 4.89
CA GLN A 36 -1.59 -20.69 6.07
C GLN A 36 -1.57 -19.18 5.82
N PHE A 37 -1.15 -18.77 4.63
CA PHE A 37 -1.16 -17.36 4.22
C PHE A 37 -2.59 -16.80 4.23
N TRP A 38 -3.53 -17.50 3.60
CA TRP A 38 -4.93 -17.06 3.54
C TRP A 38 -5.66 -17.14 4.88
N ASP A 39 -5.33 -18.11 5.74
CA ASP A 39 -5.83 -18.16 7.11
C ASP A 39 -5.35 -16.93 7.89
N ALA A 40 -4.07 -16.56 7.76
CA ALA A 40 -3.52 -15.36 8.38
C ALA A 40 -4.20 -14.08 7.85
N VAL A 41 -4.37 -13.93 6.53
CA VAL A 41 -5.08 -12.78 5.92
C VAL A 41 -6.54 -12.72 6.39
N SER A 42 -7.18 -13.88 6.53
CA SER A 42 -8.60 -13.99 6.90
C SER A 42 -8.87 -13.84 8.38
N LEU A 43 -7.87 -13.83 9.26
CA LEU A 43 -8.06 -13.78 10.72
C LEU A 43 -7.31 -12.61 11.36
N ASN A 44 -6.15 -12.24 10.82
CA ASN A 44 -5.26 -11.27 11.43
C ASN A 44 -5.59 -9.83 10.98
N SER A 45 -6.37 -9.11 11.79
CA SER A 45 -6.64 -7.69 11.57
C SER A 45 -5.38 -6.82 11.64
N SER A 46 -4.41 -7.18 12.49
CA SER A 46 -3.18 -6.40 12.66
C SER A 46 -2.28 -6.39 11.43
N LEU A 47 -2.34 -7.45 10.61
CA LEU A 47 -1.67 -7.50 9.31
C LEU A 47 -2.23 -6.42 8.37
N LEU A 48 -3.54 -6.31 8.28
CA LEU A 48 -4.18 -5.32 7.39
C LEU A 48 -3.90 -3.89 7.84
N VAL A 49 -3.97 -3.65 9.16
CA VAL A 49 -3.58 -2.35 9.73
C VAL A 49 -2.11 -2.04 9.41
N CYS A 50 -1.21 -3.02 9.54
CA CYS A 50 0.20 -2.86 9.20
C CYS A 50 0.40 -2.49 7.73
N LEU A 51 -0.21 -3.23 6.80
CA LEU A 51 -0.11 -2.97 5.36
C LEU A 51 -0.68 -1.60 4.99
N ASP A 52 -1.82 -1.22 5.59
CA ASP A 52 -2.47 0.07 5.34
C ASP A 52 -1.64 1.25 5.86
N THR A 53 -1.23 1.18 7.12
CA THR A 53 -0.41 2.21 7.75
C THR A 53 0.95 2.35 7.08
N PHE A 54 1.55 1.25 6.62
CA PHE A 54 2.79 1.29 5.86
C PHE A 54 2.63 2.11 4.58
N VAL A 55 1.70 1.75 3.69
CA VAL A 55 1.58 2.47 2.40
C VAL A 55 1.15 3.92 2.57
N ARG A 56 0.39 4.22 3.64
CA ARG A 56 -0.05 5.57 3.96
C ARG A 56 1.09 6.46 4.46
N PHE A 57 1.90 5.96 5.40
CA PHE A 57 2.89 6.78 6.12
C PHE A 57 4.31 6.64 5.59
N ARG A 58 4.58 5.69 4.70
CA ARG A 58 5.89 5.57 4.06
C ARG A 58 6.18 6.83 3.23
N THR A 59 7.33 7.44 3.48
CA THR A 59 7.81 8.61 2.71
C THR A 59 7.88 8.26 1.23
N LYS A 60 7.22 9.05 0.39
CA LYS A 60 7.21 8.90 -1.06
C LYS A 60 8.32 9.74 -1.70
N LEU A 61 8.69 9.39 -2.94
CA LEU A 61 9.75 10.09 -3.67
C LEU A 61 9.52 11.60 -3.82
N PHE A 62 8.25 12.02 -3.82
CA PHE A 62 7.84 13.40 -3.98
C PHE A 62 7.50 14.10 -2.66
N ASP A 63 7.58 13.41 -1.52
CA ASP A 63 7.36 14.01 -0.18
C ASP A 63 8.61 14.75 0.32
N VAL A 64 9.78 14.44 -0.25
CA VAL A 64 11.05 15.05 0.15
C VAL A 64 11.28 16.33 -0.66
N ASP A 65 11.42 17.45 0.04
CA ASP A 65 11.80 18.73 -0.56
C ASP A 65 13.08 18.54 -1.38
N VAL A 66 13.02 18.79 -2.70
CA VAL A 66 14.17 18.65 -3.62
C VAL A 66 15.37 19.49 -3.14
N ALA A 67 15.12 20.54 -2.36
CA ALA A 67 16.11 21.43 -1.77
C ALA A 67 16.84 20.87 -0.53
N ASN A 68 16.23 19.92 0.21
CA ASN A 68 16.77 19.34 1.45
C ASN A 68 17.18 17.88 1.27
N LYS A 69 17.69 17.52 0.08
CA LYS A 69 18.42 16.26 -0.12
C LYS A 69 19.77 16.30 0.62
N SER A 70 19.75 16.33 1.96
CA SER A 70 20.74 15.55 2.67
C SER A 70 20.45 14.11 2.27
N ALA A 71 21.35 13.52 1.48
CA ALA A 71 21.32 12.13 1.07
C ALA A 71 21.42 11.23 2.31
N GLU A 72 20.36 11.16 3.11
CA GLU A 72 20.19 10.11 4.08
C GLU A 72 19.90 8.86 3.26
N GLU A 73 20.93 8.03 3.10
CA GLU A 73 20.83 6.71 2.52
C GLU A 73 19.71 5.97 3.26
N GLU A 74 18.67 5.60 2.50
CA GLU A 74 17.53 4.90 3.05
C GLU A 74 18.00 3.61 3.73
N SER A 75 17.65 3.43 5.01
CA SER A 75 18.09 2.26 5.77
C SER A 75 17.70 0.97 5.05
N GLN A 76 18.67 0.06 4.92
CA GLN A 76 18.47 -1.26 4.28
C GLN A 76 17.29 -2.02 4.89
N VAL A 77 17.00 -1.79 6.18
CA VAL A 77 15.89 -2.38 6.92
C VAL A 77 14.53 -1.92 6.36
N ILE A 78 14.41 -0.63 6.03
CA ILE A 78 13.19 -0.04 5.44
C ILE A 78 13.00 -0.51 4.00
N LEU A 79 14.07 -0.59 3.22
CA LEU A 79 14.04 -1.15 1.86
C LEU A 79 13.55 -2.61 1.88
N ASP A 80 14.06 -3.43 2.80
CA ASP A 80 13.62 -4.81 2.97
C ASP A 80 12.15 -4.92 3.39
N LEU A 81 11.71 -4.06 4.32
CA LEU A 81 10.30 -4.01 4.72
C LEU A 81 9.42 -3.64 3.51
N SER A 82 9.80 -2.58 2.78
CA SER A 82 9.08 -2.10 1.60
C SER A 82 8.90 -3.21 0.57
N ARG A 83 9.97 -3.95 0.27
CA ARG A 83 9.92 -5.11 -0.63
C ARG A 83 8.97 -6.19 -0.13
N ARG A 84 8.97 -6.51 1.17
CA ARG A 84 8.10 -7.55 1.74
C ARG A 84 6.63 -7.13 1.75
N VAL A 85 6.34 -5.86 2.05
CA VAL A 85 4.99 -5.30 1.95
C VAL A 85 4.48 -5.42 0.52
N TYR A 86 5.29 -5.01 -0.46
CA TYR A 86 4.94 -5.13 -1.87
C TYR A 86 4.68 -6.57 -2.30
N MET A 87 5.57 -7.50 -1.93
CA MET A 87 5.40 -8.93 -2.24
C MET A 87 4.16 -9.52 -1.56
N THR A 88 3.77 -9.00 -0.38
CA THR A 88 2.53 -9.41 0.29
C THR A 88 1.31 -8.98 -0.53
N PHE A 89 1.26 -7.73 -1.00
CA PHE A 89 0.19 -7.29 -1.90
C PHE A 89 0.16 -8.06 -3.21
N LEU A 90 1.33 -8.35 -3.79
CA LEU A 90 1.42 -9.14 -5.01
C LEU A 90 0.89 -10.57 -4.81
N ARG A 91 1.19 -11.19 -3.67
CA ARG A 91 0.66 -12.51 -3.32
C ARG A 91 -0.86 -12.50 -3.13
N LEU A 92 -1.41 -11.43 -2.54
CA LEU A 92 -2.86 -11.26 -2.35
C LEU A 92 -3.64 -11.23 -3.68
N VAL A 93 -3.04 -10.74 -4.76
CA VAL A 93 -3.68 -10.70 -6.09
C VAL A 93 -3.26 -11.83 -7.02
N THR A 94 -2.33 -12.68 -6.59
CA THR A 94 -1.91 -13.84 -7.37
C THR A 94 -2.89 -14.98 -7.10
N PRO A 95 -3.50 -15.57 -8.13
CA PRO A 95 -4.40 -16.71 -7.95
C PRO A 95 -3.66 -17.92 -7.36
N CYS A 96 -4.29 -18.60 -6.39
CA CYS A 96 -3.79 -19.85 -5.82
C CYS A 96 -3.92 -21.02 -6.82
N ASN A 97 -2.95 -21.16 -7.73
CA ASN A 97 -3.15 -21.99 -8.93
C ASN A 97 -2.28 -23.25 -9.03
N ALA A 98 -1.38 -23.55 -8.09
CA ALA A 98 -0.34 -24.54 -8.39
C ALA A 98 -0.53 -25.94 -7.78
N ARG A 99 -1.18 -26.09 -6.62
CA ARG A 99 -1.06 -27.36 -5.84
C ARG A 99 -2.32 -27.86 -5.12
N GLY A 100 -3.48 -27.23 -5.28
CA GLY A 100 -4.72 -27.64 -4.59
C GLY A 100 -4.75 -27.36 -3.06
N GLU A 101 -3.68 -26.80 -2.50
CA GLU A 101 -3.56 -26.43 -1.07
C GLU A 101 -3.98 -24.99 -0.77
N GLY A 102 -4.57 -24.28 -1.74
CA GLY A 102 -4.93 -22.86 -1.63
C GLY A 102 -6.43 -22.61 -1.57
N VAL A 103 -6.78 -21.33 -1.46
CA VAL A 103 -8.17 -20.87 -1.47
C VAL A 103 -8.64 -20.71 -2.92
N SER A 104 -9.91 -21.02 -3.20
CA SER A 104 -10.46 -20.82 -4.55
C SER A 104 -10.45 -19.33 -4.92
N VAL A 105 -10.36 -19.00 -6.21
CA VAL A 105 -10.38 -17.59 -6.68
C VAL A 105 -11.63 -16.84 -6.19
N ALA A 106 -12.78 -17.53 -6.12
CA ALA A 106 -14.02 -16.96 -5.59
C ALA A 106 -13.90 -16.61 -4.10
N LYS A 107 -13.32 -17.50 -3.29
CA LYS A 107 -13.15 -17.25 -1.85
C LYS A 107 -12.05 -16.21 -1.59
N GLN A 108 -11.00 -16.18 -2.41
CA GLN A 108 -10.00 -15.11 -2.44
C GLN A 108 -10.66 -13.75 -2.69
N SER A 109 -11.48 -13.63 -3.74
CA SER A 109 -12.26 -12.42 -4.05
C SER A 109 -13.15 -11.99 -2.86
N GLU A 110 -13.86 -12.93 -2.25
CA GLU A 110 -14.71 -12.69 -1.09
C GLU A 110 -13.91 -12.15 0.12
N ILE A 111 -12.75 -12.73 0.42
CA ILE A 111 -11.88 -12.29 1.53
C ILE A 111 -11.36 -10.87 1.25
N LEU A 112 -10.88 -10.61 0.04
CA LEU A 112 -10.34 -9.31 -0.35
C LEU A 112 -11.40 -8.20 -0.25
N ALA A 113 -12.62 -8.49 -0.71
CA ALA A 113 -13.74 -7.56 -0.67
C ALA A 113 -14.25 -7.34 0.78
N SER A 114 -14.53 -8.42 1.52
CA SER A 114 -15.08 -8.34 2.88
C SER A 114 -14.15 -7.63 3.86
N ARG A 115 -12.84 -7.83 3.71
CA ARG A 115 -11.82 -7.19 4.56
C ARG A 115 -11.34 -5.83 4.03
N ARG A 116 -11.93 -5.33 2.93
CA ARG A 116 -11.54 -4.09 2.25
C ARG A 116 -10.02 -3.98 2.07
N ILE A 117 -9.39 -5.06 1.62
CA ILE A 117 -7.92 -5.16 1.47
C ILE A 117 -7.40 -4.27 0.36
N PHE A 118 -8.21 -4.04 -0.68
CA PHE A 118 -7.96 -3.05 -1.70
C PHE A 118 -9.07 -2.00 -1.67
N THR A 119 -8.66 -0.74 -1.70
CA THR A 119 -9.50 0.44 -1.85
C THR A 119 -8.80 1.37 -2.84
N ILE A 120 -9.53 2.31 -3.44
CA ILE A 120 -8.93 3.26 -4.38
C ILE A 120 -7.80 4.08 -3.74
N PRO A 121 -7.95 4.66 -2.54
CA PRO A 121 -6.84 5.37 -1.90
C PRO A 121 -5.61 4.47 -1.71
N ARG A 122 -5.79 3.23 -1.26
CA ARG A 122 -4.67 2.31 -1.04
C ARG A 122 -3.97 1.91 -2.34
N LEU A 123 -4.72 1.72 -3.42
CA LEU A 123 -4.14 1.45 -4.74
C LEU A 123 -3.37 2.64 -5.27
N MET A 124 -3.84 3.88 -5.02
CA MET A 124 -3.10 5.09 -5.34
C MET A 124 -1.81 5.21 -4.53
N ASP A 125 -1.85 4.92 -3.22
CA ASP A 125 -0.65 4.90 -2.38
C ASP A 125 0.37 3.86 -2.88
N ILE A 126 -0.08 2.63 -3.16
CA ILE A 126 0.78 1.57 -3.74
C ILE A 126 1.38 2.04 -5.08
N ALA A 127 0.58 2.62 -5.98
CA ALA A 127 1.08 3.11 -7.26
C ALA A 127 2.12 4.21 -7.05
N SER A 128 1.88 5.14 -6.13
CA SER A 128 2.81 6.24 -5.86
C SER A 128 4.14 5.79 -5.26
N LEU A 129 4.15 4.70 -4.47
CA LEU A 129 5.35 4.15 -3.86
C LEU A 129 6.18 3.29 -4.83
N TYR A 130 5.52 2.44 -5.63
CA TYR A 130 6.21 1.36 -6.34
C TYR A 130 6.26 1.53 -7.86
N CYS A 131 5.43 2.41 -8.46
CA CYS A 131 5.37 2.53 -9.91
C CYS A 131 6.65 3.10 -10.53
N TYR A 132 7.38 3.95 -9.80
CA TYR A 132 8.63 4.54 -10.29
C TYR A 132 9.71 3.46 -10.52
N GLU A 133 9.89 2.58 -9.54
CA GLU A 133 10.92 1.52 -9.62
C GLU A 133 10.45 0.29 -10.38
N ASN A 134 9.16 -0.07 -10.27
CA ASN A 134 8.62 -1.34 -10.73
C ASN A 134 7.28 -1.18 -11.47
N PRO A 135 7.23 -0.44 -12.60
CA PRO A 135 5.97 -0.09 -13.27
C PRO A 135 5.18 -1.31 -13.75
N GLU A 136 5.85 -2.29 -14.38
CA GLU A 136 5.17 -3.47 -14.92
C GLU A 136 4.60 -4.39 -13.83
N LEU A 137 5.36 -4.61 -12.75
CA LEU A 137 4.86 -5.38 -11.62
C LEU A 137 3.71 -4.65 -10.92
N THR A 138 3.81 -3.32 -10.78
CA THR A 138 2.77 -2.52 -10.12
C THR A 138 1.49 -2.54 -10.95
N ARG A 139 1.60 -2.45 -12.28
CA ARG A 139 0.48 -2.61 -13.22
C ARG A 139 -0.19 -3.97 -13.08
N ARG A 140 0.59 -5.05 -12.94
CA ARG A 140 0.06 -6.40 -12.69
C ARG A 140 -0.69 -6.47 -11.36
N LEU A 141 -0.14 -5.85 -10.31
CA LEU A 141 -0.77 -5.80 -9.00
C LEU A 141 -2.13 -5.11 -9.07
N VAL A 142 -2.17 -3.89 -9.61
CA VAL A 142 -3.39 -3.09 -9.74
C VAL A 142 -4.42 -3.82 -10.60
N ARG A 143 -4.02 -4.37 -11.75
CA ARG A 143 -4.93 -5.15 -12.61
C ARG A 143 -5.48 -6.38 -11.88
N GLY A 144 -4.66 -7.08 -11.10
CA GLY A 144 -5.08 -8.20 -10.29
C GLY A 144 -6.14 -7.80 -9.25
N ALA A 145 -5.93 -6.67 -8.56
CA ALA A 145 -6.89 -6.12 -7.61
C ALA A 145 -8.25 -5.82 -8.27
N PHE A 146 -8.27 -5.13 -9.42
CA PHE A 146 -9.50 -4.86 -10.17
C PHE A 146 -10.19 -6.12 -10.71
N SER A 147 -9.42 -7.16 -11.02
CA SER A 147 -9.97 -8.44 -11.48
C SER A 147 -10.62 -9.22 -10.34
N LEU A 148 -10.05 -9.16 -9.14
CA LEU A 148 -10.50 -9.93 -7.97
C LEU A 148 -11.54 -9.17 -7.14
N VAL A 149 -11.59 -7.84 -7.20
CA VAL A 149 -12.53 -7.02 -6.45
C VAL A 149 -13.28 -6.11 -7.43
N PRO A 150 -14.36 -6.59 -8.06
CA PRO A 150 -15.09 -5.85 -9.09
C PRO A 150 -15.65 -4.51 -8.61
N SER A 151 -16.00 -4.39 -7.33
CA SER A 151 -16.54 -3.15 -6.73
C SER A 151 -15.57 -1.97 -6.82
N LEU A 152 -14.26 -2.21 -7.01
CA LEU A 152 -13.28 -1.15 -7.24
C LEU A 152 -13.59 -0.32 -8.49
N LYS A 153 -14.30 -0.89 -9.48
CA LYS A 153 -14.71 -0.15 -10.68
C LYS A 153 -15.73 0.95 -10.37
N ASP A 154 -16.63 0.68 -9.44
CA ASP A 154 -17.62 1.66 -9.00
C ASP A 154 -16.96 2.66 -8.05
N GLU A 155 -16.12 2.18 -7.11
CA GLU A 155 -15.36 3.05 -6.20
C GLU A 155 -14.45 4.04 -6.94
N ILE A 156 -13.82 3.65 -8.05
CA ILE A 156 -12.97 4.58 -8.81
C ILE A 156 -13.81 5.64 -9.54
N ALA A 157 -15.00 5.30 -10.03
CA ALA A 157 -15.90 6.28 -10.64
C ALA A 157 -16.33 7.34 -9.62
N GLU A 158 -16.67 6.92 -8.40
CA GLU A 158 -16.98 7.83 -7.29
C GLU A 158 -15.76 8.67 -6.89
N ALA A 159 -14.58 8.06 -6.76
CA ALA A 159 -13.36 8.74 -6.40
C ALA A 159 -12.98 9.84 -7.41
N VAL A 160 -13.19 9.62 -8.71
CA VAL A 160 -12.91 10.62 -9.75
C VAL A 160 -13.77 11.87 -9.58
N VAL A 161 -15.05 11.73 -9.22
CA VAL A 161 -15.94 12.87 -8.97
C VAL A 161 -15.45 13.67 -7.76
N LEU A 162 -15.07 13.00 -6.68
CA LEU A 162 -14.52 13.65 -5.49
C LEU A 162 -13.20 14.38 -5.77
N LEU A 163 -12.29 13.74 -6.52
CA LEU A 163 -11.02 14.33 -6.90
C LEU A 163 -11.21 15.57 -7.78
N ALA A 164 -12.13 15.53 -8.74
CA ALA A 164 -12.45 16.68 -9.58
C ALA A 164 -13.01 17.84 -8.74
N GLY A 165 -13.92 17.57 -7.80
CA GLY A 165 -14.45 18.58 -6.88
C GLY A 165 -13.36 19.23 -6.02
N ASN A 166 -12.45 18.42 -5.46
CA ASN A 166 -11.32 18.93 -4.68
C ASN A 166 -10.41 19.84 -5.52
N LEU A 167 -10.14 19.49 -6.78
CA LEU A 167 -9.33 20.31 -7.68
C LEU A 167 -10.01 21.64 -8.02
N GLN A 168 -11.32 21.63 -8.24
CA GLN A 168 -12.10 22.86 -8.45
C GLN A 168 -12.10 23.76 -7.21
N GLU A 169 -12.16 23.19 -6.01
CA GLU A 169 -12.07 23.96 -4.77
C GLU A 169 -10.69 24.60 -4.61
N ILE A 170 -9.62 23.88 -4.94
CA ILE A 170 -8.25 24.42 -4.95
C ILE A 170 -8.16 25.60 -5.93
N GLU A 171 -8.70 25.45 -7.15
CA GLU A 171 -8.74 26.52 -8.16
C GLU A 171 -9.49 27.77 -7.64
N SER A 172 -10.67 27.60 -7.06
CA SER A 172 -11.45 28.72 -6.49
C SER A 172 -10.65 29.47 -5.42
N ARG A 173 -10.06 28.72 -4.46
CA ARG A 173 -9.27 29.34 -3.38
C ARG A 173 -8.02 30.06 -3.90
N CYS A 174 -7.34 29.49 -4.90
CA CYS A 174 -6.18 30.13 -5.51
C CYS A 174 -6.56 31.42 -6.26
N THR A 175 -7.67 31.40 -7.02
CA THR A 175 -8.13 32.58 -7.77
C THR A 175 -8.62 33.69 -6.84
N GLU A 176 -9.35 33.35 -5.77
CA GLU A 176 -9.73 34.29 -4.70
C GLU A 176 -8.50 34.93 -4.03
N GLY A 177 -7.51 34.11 -3.66
CA GLY A 177 -6.26 34.59 -3.05
C GLY A 177 -5.47 35.52 -3.96
N LEU A 178 -5.37 35.21 -5.27
CA LEU A 178 -4.75 36.08 -6.25
C LEU A 178 -5.53 37.39 -6.47
N GLY A 179 -6.86 37.33 -6.39
CA GLY A 179 -7.73 38.51 -6.44
C GLY A 179 -7.53 39.44 -5.26
N ALA A 180 -7.30 38.91 -4.06
CA ALA A 180 -7.02 39.68 -2.84
C ALA A 180 -5.63 40.36 -2.81
N LEU A 181 -4.72 39.95 -3.70
CA LEU A 181 -3.39 40.54 -3.86
C LEU A 181 -3.33 41.69 -4.88
N ARG A 182 -4.44 41.98 -5.58
CA ARG A 182 -4.58 43.10 -6.52
C ARG A 182 -5.30 44.27 -5.87
#